data_AF-A0A8D8W1S9-F1
#
_entry.id   AF-A0A8D8W1S9-F1
#
_cell.length_a   1.000
_cell.length_b   1.000
_cell.length_c   1.000
_cell.angle_alpha   90.00
_cell.angle_beta   90.00
_cell.angle_gamma   90.00
#
_symmetry.space_group_name_H-M   'P 1'
#
loop_
_entity.id
_entity.type
_entity.pdbx_description
1 polymer ?
#
loop_
_entity_poly.entity_id
_entity_poly.type
_entity_poly.pdbx_seq_one_letter_code
_entity_poly.pdbx_strand_id
1 'polypeptide(L)'
;MICVCSFFLQAFGAVGAMSDRVCIASEGKKIVRVSADDLVSCCAECGSCDGGDPDFAWNYWVEHGIVSGGDYGSNEGCRPYEIPPCEHHVNGTRPSCEGIDSETPKCVRKCQNKKYDVPYKQDLSLGEKAYRVSSNENAIMKEIYTHGP
;
A
#
# COMPACT_ATOMS: atom_id res chain seq x y z
N MET A 1 14.38 1.32 5.00
CA MET A 1 12.92 1.22 5.22
C MET A 1 12.52 2.48 5.95
N ILE A 2 11.58 3.23 5.38
CA ILE A 2 11.33 4.65 5.64
C ILE A 2 9.84 4.73 6.00
N CYS A 3 9.44 4.75 7.27
CA CYS A 3 8.03 4.92 7.60
C CYS A 3 7.79 5.47 9.01
N VAL A 4 7.34 6.72 9.08
CA VAL A 4 7.06 7.46 10.33
C VAL A 4 6.00 6.79 11.20
N CYS A 5 5.03 6.09 10.63
CA CYS A 5 4.09 5.33 11.45
C CYS A 5 4.75 3.99 11.85
N SER A 6 5.16 3.90 13.10
CA SER A 6 6.13 2.93 13.64
C SER A 6 5.73 1.45 13.48
N PHE A 7 4.50 1.14 13.06
CA PHE A 7 3.98 -0.21 12.83
C PHE A 7 3.49 -0.47 11.38
N PHE A 8 3.97 0.29 10.39
CA PHE A 8 3.40 0.41 9.02
C PHE A 8 3.75 -0.65 8.01
N LEU A 9 4.48 -1.66 8.43
CA LEU A 9 4.97 -2.69 7.51
C LEU A 9 3.81 -3.38 6.78
N GLN A 10 2.63 -3.41 7.38
CA GLN A 10 1.46 -4.05 6.81
C GLN A 10 0.98 -3.39 5.50
N ALA A 11 0.56 -2.13 5.55
CA ALA A 11 -0.02 -1.46 4.38
C ALA A 11 0.96 -1.43 3.21
N PHE A 12 2.23 -1.12 3.47
CA PHE A 12 3.28 -1.09 2.46
C PHE A 12 3.58 -2.46 1.87
N GLY A 13 3.65 -3.51 2.70
CA GLY A 13 3.83 -4.89 2.23
C GLY A 13 2.67 -5.35 1.34
N ALA A 14 1.43 -5.06 1.75
CA ALA A 14 0.23 -5.39 0.97
C ALA A 14 0.20 -4.65 -0.38
N VAL A 15 0.28 -3.32 -0.39
CA VAL A 15 0.16 -2.57 -1.66
C VAL A 15 1.35 -2.77 -2.59
N GLY A 16 2.54 -3.06 -2.05
CA GLY A 16 3.70 -3.48 -2.82
C GLY A 16 3.43 -4.78 -3.58
N ALA A 17 3.04 -5.84 -2.86
CA ALA A 17 2.68 -7.12 -3.47
C ALA A 17 1.48 -7.00 -4.44
N MET A 18 0.46 -6.22 -4.10
CA MET A 18 -0.68 -5.96 -5.00
C MET A 18 -0.23 -5.30 -6.31
N SER A 19 0.67 -4.31 -6.24
CA SER A 19 1.23 -3.64 -7.42
C SER A 19 1.97 -4.63 -8.32
N ASP A 20 2.82 -5.48 -7.73
CA ASP A 20 3.56 -6.52 -8.43
C ASP A 20 2.63 -7.53 -9.09
N ARG A 21 1.62 -8.03 -8.35
CA ARG A 21 0.64 -8.99 -8.86
C ARG A 21 -0.22 -8.43 -9.98
N VAL A 22 -0.60 -7.15 -9.95
CA VAL A 22 -1.31 -6.52 -11.08
C VAL A 22 -0.44 -6.54 -12.34
N CYS A 23 0.85 -6.24 -12.21
CA CYS A 23 1.80 -6.30 -13.32
C CYS A 23 1.97 -7.73 -13.85
N ILE A 24 2.23 -8.69 -12.98
CA ILE A 24 2.48 -10.09 -13.33
C ILE A 24 1.25 -10.72 -13.98
N ALA A 25 0.08 -10.60 -13.35
CA ALA A 25 -1.16 -11.18 -13.85
C ALA A 25 -1.62 -10.56 -15.18
N SER A 26 -1.20 -9.32 -15.47
CA SER A 26 -1.48 -8.66 -16.74
C SER A 26 -0.40 -8.86 -17.80
N GLU A 27 0.62 -9.70 -17.56
CA GLU A 27 1.77 -9.89 -18.44
C GLU A 27 2.48 -8.55 -18.76
N GLY A 28 2.57 -7.66 -17.79
CA GLY A 28 3.19 -6.33 -17.92
C GLY A 28 2.34 -5.28 -18.64
N LYS A 29 1.08 -5.60 -19.01
CA LYS A 29 0.19 -4.65 -19.72
C LYS A 29 -0.38 -3.58 -18.79
N LYS A 30 -0.46 -3.85 -17.49
CA LYS A 30 -0.94 -2.91 -16.47
C LYS A 30 0.13 -2.73 -15.42
N ILE A 31 0.62 -1.51 -15.26
CA ILE A 31 1.56 -1.13 -14.21
C ILE A 31 0.88 -0.07 -13.36
N VAL A 32 0.61 -0.40 -12.10
CA VAL A 32 -0.01 0.49 -11.12
C VAL A 32 0.81 0.45 -9.84
N ARG A 33 1.04 1.61 -9.24
CA ARG A 33 1.51 1.70 -7.87
C ARG A 33 0.29 1.87 -6.98
N VAL A 34 -0.10 0.82 -6.27
CA VAL A 34 -1.26 0.83 -5.38
C VAL A 34 -0.97 1.72 -4.18
N SER A 35 -1.91 2.62 -3.85
CA SER A 35 -1.72 3.66 -2.83
C SER A 35 -1.72 3.07 -1.42
N ALA A 36 -0.57 3.16 -0.73
CA ALA A 36 -0.50 2.90 0.70
C ALA A 36 -1.37 3.88 1.50
N ASP A 37 -1.47 5.13 1.05
CA ASP A 37 -2.25 6.19 1.71
C ASP A 37 -3.75 5.88 1.67
N ASP A 38 -4.26 5.43 0.53
CA ASP A 38 -5.67 5.06 0.38
C ASP A 38 -6.03 3.85 1.22
N LEU A 39 -5.19 2.80 1.21
CA LEU A 39 -5.41 1.63 2.04
C LEU A 39 -5.46 1.98 3.54
N VAL A 40 -4.45 2.69 4.05
CA VAL A 40 -4.33 2.94 5.49
C VAL A 40 -5.33 3.97 6.00
N SER A 41 -5.73 4.92 5.16
CA SER A 41 -6.70 5.95 5.58
C SER A 41 -8.14 5.49 5.45
N CYS A 42 -8.47 4.67 4.43
CA CYS A 42 -9.87 4.34 4.09
C CYS A 42 -10.33 2.95 4.51
N CYS A 43 -9.43 2.02 4.81
CA CYS A 43 -9.83 0.73 5.36
C CYS A 43 -9.82 0.76 6.89
N ALA A 44 -11.00 1.00 7.49
CA ALA A 44 -11.14 1.09 8.95
C ALA A 44 -10.78 -0.21 9.69
N GLU A 45 -10.93 -1.37 9.04
CA GLU A 45 -10.68 -2.68 9.64
C GLU A 45 -9.24 -3.18 9.38
N CYS A 46 -8.51 -2.57 8.43
CA CYS A 46 -7.15 -2.99 8.07
C CYS A 46 -6.10 -2.57 9.08
N GLY A 47 -6.41 -1.57 9.91
CA GLY A 47 -5.46 -0.94 10.81
C GLY A 47 -5.15 0.51 10.44
N SER A 48 -4.25 1.11 11.20
CA SER A 48 -3.92 2.54 11.17
C SER A 48 -2.44 2.74 11.52
N CYS A 49 -2.03 4.00 11.80
CA CYS A 49 -0.71 4.43 12.36
C CYS A 49 -0.12 3.55 13.47
N ASP A 50 -1.00 2.84 14.18
CA ASP A 50 -0.65 2.03 15.34
C ASP A 50 -0.55 0.52 15.03
N GLY A 51 -0.70 0.11 13.78
CA GLY A 51 -0.64 -1.29 13.33
C GLY A 51 -1.94 -1.78 12.69
N GLY A 52 -1.92 -3.01 12.18
CA GLY A 52 -3.02 -3.56 11.40
C GLY A 52 -2.87 -5.04 11.08
N ASP A 53 -3.89 -5.63 10.46
CA ASP A 53 -3.92 -7.03 10.06
C ASP A 53 -3.90 -7.16 8.52
N PRO A 54 -2.92 -7.89 7.95
CA PRO A 54 -2.83 -8.12 6.52
C PRO A 54 -4.05 -8.67 5.84
N ASP A 55 -4.78 -9.56 6.50
CA ASP A 55 -5.86 -10.27 5.84
C ASP A 55 -6.98 -9.30 5.45
N PHE A 56 -7.26 -8.30 6.29
CA PHE A 56 -8.23 -7.26 5.97
C PHE A 56 -7.75 -6.38 4.81
N ALA A 57 -6.46 -6.11 4.66
CA ALA A 57 -5.94 -5.35 3.52
C ALA A 57 -6.22 -6.04 2.18
N TRP A 58 -5.94 -7.35 2.11
CA TRP A 58 -6.23 -8.14 0.91
C TRP A 58 -7.73 -8.26 0.64
N ASN A 59 -8.54 -8.48 1.67
CA ASN A 59 -10.00 -8.52 1.53
C ASN A 59 -10.55 -7.16 1.05
N TYR A 60 -10.08 -6.06 1.63
CA TYR A 60 -10.49 -4.71 1.23
C TYR A 60 -10.15 -4.43 -0.25
N TRP A 61 -8.96 -4.86 -0.70
CA TRP A 61 -8.57 -4.72 -2.11
C TRP A 61 -9.50 -5.49 -3.06
N VAL A 62 -9.98 -6.66 -2.66
CA VAL A 62 -10.94 -7.45 -3.45
C VAL A 62 -12.33 -6.81 -3.45
N GLU A 63 -12.81 -6.35 -2.28
CA GLU A 63 -14.18 -5.88 -2.12
C GLU A 63 -14.41 -4.43 -2.57
N HIS A 64 -13.44 -3.55 -2.29
CA HIS A 64 -13.57 -2.10 -2.46
C HIS A 64 -12.60 -1.56 -3.51
N GLY A 65 -11.47 -2.24 -3.71
CA GLY A 65 -10.36 -1.76 -4.51
C GLY A 65 -9.56 -0.65 -3.83
N ILE A 66 -8.41 -0.34 -4.40
CA ILE A 66 -7.48 0.69 -3.91
C ILE A 66 -6.97 1.48 -5.11
N VAL A 67 -6.95 2.81 -5.00
CA VAL A 67 -6.47 3.70 -6.07
C VAL A 67 -4.95 3.69 -6.19
N SER A 68 -4.43 4.29 -7.26
CA SER A 68 -3.00 4.47 -7.45
C SER A 68 -2.42 5.56 -6.54
N GLY A 69 -1.14 5.44 -6.17
CA GLY A 69 -0.44 6.40 -5.33
C GLY A 69 1.05 6.08 -5.19
N GLY A 70 1.90 7.07 -5.43
CA GLY A 70 3.34 6.95 -5.24
C GLY A 70 3.83 7.43 -3.87
N ASP A 71 5.16 7.56 -3.75
CA ASP A 71 5.83 8.02 -2.54
C ASP A 71 5.52 9.48 -2.20
N TYR A 72 5.86 9.88 -0.98
CA TYR A 72 5.79 11.27 -0.54
C TYR A 72 6.53 12.21 -1.49
N GLY A 73 5.86 13.26 -1.93
CA GLY A 73 6.41 14.27 -2.83
C GLY A 73 6.57 13.83 -4.30
N SER A 74 6.28 12.57 -4.64
CA SER A 74 6.37 12.07 -6.02
C SER A 74 5.35 12.72 -6.97
N ASN A 75 4.18 13.08 -6.44
CA ASN A 75 3.00 13.48 -7.23
C ASN A 75 2.65 12.42 -8.31
N GLU A 76 2.79 11.14 -7.97
CA GLU A 76 2.42 10.02 -8.84
C GLU A 76 1.11 9.37 -8.38
N GLY A 77 0.24 9.05 -9.34
CA GLY A 77 -1.06 8.42 -9.07
C GLY A 77 -2.10 9.35 -8.45
N CYS A 78 -3.23 8.77 -8.06
CA CYS A 78 -4.39 9.48 -7.50
C CYS A 78 -4.12 10.01 -6.08
N ARG A 79 -3.60 9.16 -5.19
CA ARG A 79 -3.33 9.48 -3.77
C ARG A 79 -1.88 9.11 -3.38
N PRO A 80 -0.91 9.99 -3.66
CA PRO A 80 0.46 9.82 -3.16
C PRO A 80 0.50 9.83 -1.62
N TYR A 81 1.50 9.17 -1.04
CA TYR A 81 1.68 9.11 0.42
C TYR A 81 1.91 10.50 1.02
N GLU A 82 1.14 10.85 2.07
CA GLU A 82 1.19 12.20 2.63
C GLU A 82 2.22 12.37 3.77
N ILE A 83 2.72 11.28 4.33
CA ILE A 83 3.64 11.30 5.47
C ILE A 83 5.10 11.37 4.97
N PRO A 84 5.89 12.37 5.42
CA PRO A 84 7.25 12.57 4.93
C PRO A 84 8.20 11.45 5.38
N PRO A 85 9.26 11.15 4.61
CA PRO A 85 10.21 10.11 4.95
C PRO A 85 11.11 10.49 6.14
N CYS A 86 11.45 9.53 7.00
CA CYS A 86 12.35 9.67 8.14
C CYS A 86 13.35 8.49 8.23
N GLU A 87 14.40 8.61 9.04
CA GLU A 87 15.40 7.55 9.26
C GLU A 87 15.07 6.66 10.45
N HIS A 88 15.08 5.34 10.25
CA HIS A 88 14.93 4.34 11.31
C HIS A 88 16.28 3.77 11.71
N HIS A 89 16.66 3.96 12.98
CA HIS A 89 17.83 3.33 13.60
C HIS A 89 19.16 3.57 12.88
N VAL A 90 19.25 4.62 12.06
CA VAL A 90 20.44 5.02 11.31
C VAL A 90 20.57 6.53 11.31
N ASN A 91 21.81 7.02 11.21
CA ASN A 91 22.07 8.43 10.98
C ASN A 91 21.99 8.71 9.47
N GLY A 92 21.20 9.71 9.09
CA GLY A 92 20.99 10.10 7.70
C GLY A 92 20.73 11.59 7.54
N THR A 93 20.27 11.98 6.35
CA THR A 93 19.97 13.39 6.01
C THR A 93 18.55 13.80 6.38
N ARG A 94 17.68 12.82 6.69
CA ARG A 94 16.29 13.03 7.09
C ARG A 94 16.18 13.02 8.62
N PRO A 95 15.10 13.59 9.19
CA PRO A 95 14.86 13.50 10.63
C PRO A 95 14.78 12.04 11.09
N SER A 96 15.18 11.80 12.34
CA SER A 96 14.95 10.50 13.00
C SER A 96 13.44 10.25 13.13
N CYS A 97 13.01 9.01 12.91
CA CYS A 97 11.63 8.60 13.17
C CYS A 97 11.32 8.44 14.68
N GLU A 98 12.34 8.45 15.54
CA GLU A 98 12.15 8.27 16.99
C GLU A 98 11.32 9.43 17.58
N GLY A 99 10.19 9.09 18.20
CA GLY A 99 9.28 10.05 18.82
C GLY A 99 8.42 10.85 17.84
N ILE A 100 8.40 10.49 16.55
CA ILE A 100 7.44 11.05 15.59
C ILE A 100 6.22 10.14 15.53
N ASP A 101 5.19 10.47 16.31
CA ASP A 101 3.85 9.92 16.11
C ASP A 101 3.19 10.69 14.96
N SER A 102 2.97 10.00 13.84
CA SER A 102 2.12 10.56 12.77
C SER A 102 0.70 10.05 12.96
N GLU A 103 -0.25 10.98 12.99
CA GLU A 103 -1.67 10.60 12.95
C GLU A 103 -1.99 9.94 11.62
N THR A 104 -2.92 8.99 11.65
CA THR A 104 -3.40 8.36 10.42
C THR A 104 -4.08 9.40 9.54
N PRO A 105 -3.69 9.55 8.26
CA PRO A 105 -4.34 10.47 7.36
C PRO A 105 -5.84 10.19 7.26
N LYS A 106 -6.64 11.23 7.02
CA LYS A 106 -8.10 11.06 6.89
C LYS A 106 -8.43 10.35 5.58
N CYS A 107 -9.42 9.46 5.60
CA CYS A 107 -9.95 8.90 4.36
C CYS A 107 -10.57 10.01 3.49
N VAL A 108 -9.97 10.25 2.33
CA VAL A 108 -10.51 11.15 1.31
C VAL A 108 -10.70 10.36 0.02
N ARG A 109 -11.96 10.05 -0.32
CA ARG A 109 -12.32 9.33 -1.56
C ARG A 109 -12.31 10.26 -2.77
N LYS A 110 -11.17 10.90 -3.00
CA LYS A 110 -10.87 11.81 -4.11
C LYS A 110 -9.36 11.79 -4.39
N CYS A 111 -8.95 11.91 -5.64
CA CYS A 111 -7.55 12.09 -5.98
C CYS A 111 -7.02 13.42 -5.44
N GLN A 112 -5.95 13.34 -4.65
CA GLN A 112 -5.25 14.47 -4.05
C GLN A 112 -4.27 15.10 -5.04
N ASN A 113 -3.71 14.29 -5.94
CA ASN A 113 -2.82 14.76 -6.99
C ASN A 113 -3.57 15.58 -8.03
N LYS A 114 -3.35 16.90 -8.02
CA LYS A 114 -4.01 17.83 -8.96
C LYS A 114 -3.61 17.65 -10.42
N LYS A 115 -2.49 16.96 -10.69
CA LYS A 115 -2.01 16.65 -12.04
C LYS A 115 -2.56 15.31 -12.57
N TYR A 116 -3.40 14.66 -11.78
CA TYR A 116 -3.95 13.35 -12.11
C TYR A 116 -5.43 13.48 -12.49
N ASP A 117 -5.72 13.21 -13.76
CA ASP A 117 -7.04 13.49 -14.34
C ASP A 117 -8.05 12.34 -14.18
N VAL A 118 -7.59 11.14 -13.81
CA VAL A 118 -8.48 9.98 -13.63
C VAL A 118 -9.27 10.14 -12.32
N PRO A 119 -10.61 10.08 -12.35
CA PRO A 119 -11.42 10.15 -11.14
C PRO A 119 -11.15 8.97 -10.19
N TYR A 120 -11.22 9.21 -8.88
CA TYR A 120 -10.98 8.20 -7.83
C TYR A 120 -11.65 6.84 -8.11
N LYS A 121 -12.94 6.84 -8.45
CA LYS A 121 -13.69 5.59 -8.70
C LYS A 121 -13.22 4.82 -9.94
N GLN A 122 -12.62 5.51 -10.91
CA GLN A 122 -12.12 4.89 -12.14
C GLN A 122 -10.68 4.41 -11.99
N ASP A 123 -9.96 4.89 -10.97
CA ASP A 123 -8.58 4.51 -10.69
C ASP A 123 -8.45 3.32 -9.72
N LEU A 124 -9.57 2.80 -9.22
CA LEU A 124 -9.57 1.66 -8.31
C LEU A 124 -9.03 0.42 -9.03
N SER A 125 -7.95 -0.13 -8.49
CA SER A 125 -7.48 -1.48 -8.81
C SER A 125 -8.13 -2.47 -7.85
N LEU A 126 -8.61 -3.61 -8.37
CA LEU A 126 -9.24 -4.66 -7.56
C LEU A 126 -8.45 -5.96 -7.67
N GLY A 127 -8.38 -6.68 -6.55
CA GLY A 127 -7.95 -8.07 -6.52
C GLY A 127 -9.08 -9.01 -6.93
N GLU A 128 -8.73 -10.18 -7.46
CA GLU A 128 -9.73 -11.22 -7.77
C GLU A 128 -10.12 -12.01 -6.51
N LYS A 129 -9.13 -12.38 -5.70
CA LYS A 129 -9.33 -13.20 -4.51
C LYS A 129 -8.25 -12.96 -3.46
N ALA A 130 -8.65 -12.99 -2.20
CA ALA A 130 -7.76 -13.00 -1.03
C ALA A 130 -7.73 -14.41 -0.42
N TYR A 131 -6.54 -14.88 -0.04
CA TYR A 131 -6.35 -16.18 0.59
C TYR A 131 -5.04 -16.22 1.40
N ARG A 132 -5.01 -17.13 2.38
CA ARG A 132 -3.79 -17.43 3.14
C ARG A 132 -3.04 -18.58 2.47
N VAL A 133 -1.71 -18.45 2.42
CA VAL A 133 -0.82 -19.56 2.06
C VAL A 133 -0.53 -20.38 3.32
N SER A 134 -0.48 -21.70 3.21
CA SER A 134 -0.11 -22.54 4.35
C SER A 134 1.32 -22.25 4.80
N SER A 135 1.61 -22.45 6.09
CA SER A 135 2.95 -22.25 6.68
C SER A 135 3.96 -23.35 6.27
N ASN A 136 3.86 -23.87 5.05
CA ASN A 136 4.75 -24.85 4.47
C ASN A 136 5.69 -24.17 3.46
N GLU A 137 6.99 -24.39 3.60
CA GLU A 137 8.02 -23.76 2.76
C GLU A 137 7.76 -23.97 1.26
N ASN A 138 7.49 -25.20 0.83
CA ASN A 138 7.23 -25.50 -0.58
C ASN A 138 5.94 -24.84 -1.08
N ALA A 139 4.91 -24.70 -0.23
CA ALA A 139 3.69 -24.01 -0.60
C ALA A 139 3.93 -22.50 -0.82
N ILE A 140 4.72 -21.87 0.06
CA ILE A 140 5.09 -20.46 -0.06
C ILE A 140 5.97 -20.23 -1.30
N MET A 141 7.00 -21.06 -1.51
CA MET A 141 7.85 -20.98 -2.70
C MET A 141 7.05 -21.13 -3.98
N LYS A 142 6.12 -22.08 -4.01
CA LYS A 142 5.26 -22.31 -5.17
C LYS A 142 4.38 -21.10 -5.45
N GLU A 143 3.74 -20.54 -4.42
CA GLU A 143 2.90 -19.35 -4.56
C GLU A 143 3.68 -18.18 -5.18
N ILE A 144 4.85 -17.87 -4.63
CA ILE A 144 5.68 -16.76 -5.11
C ILE A 144 6.15 -17.02 -6.54
N TYR A 145 6.55 -18.25 -6.86
CA TYR A 145 7.00 -18.60 -8.20
C TYR A 145 5.87 -18.48 -9.24
N THR A 146 4.64 -18.82 -8.89
CA THR A 146 3.53 -18.83 -9.85
C THR A 146 2.79 -17.50 -9.94
N HIS A 147 2.68 -16.75 -8.85
CA HIS A 147 1.85 -15.55 -8.77
C HIS A 147 2.62 -14.27 -8.44
N GLY A 148 3.91 -14.39 -8.10
CA GLY A 148 4.72 -13.28 -7.63
C GLY A 148 4.59 -13.05 -6.12
N PRO A 149 5.28 -12.01 -5.59
CA PRO A 149 5.14 -11.57 -4.21
C PRO A 149 3.66 -11.43 -3.81
#